data_AF-A0A946ZIL2-F1
#
_entry.id   AF-A0A946ZIL2-F1
#
_cell.length_a   1.000
_cell.length_b   1.000
_cell.length_c   1.000
_cell.angle_alpha   90.00
_cell.angle_beta   90.00
_cell.angle_gamma   90.00
#
_symmetry.space_group_name_H-M   'P 1'
#
loop_
_entity.id
_entity.type
_entity.pdbx_description
1 polymer ?
#
loop_
_entity_poly.entity_id
_entity_poly.type
_entity_poly.pdbx_seq_one_letter_code
_entity_poly.pdbx_strand_id
1 'polypeptide(L)'
;MKQYVLVTLFASLMLSCVSPKVYKDLENKYADLKRENRKLNTDNEELQLALNKANNDLTALRTDYDETAERRNRLQNELNALQSNYDNLKNSYDALEANSSAALAENNKKNRQLLAQLEAKEIALAEENSRLQKLQKELEQRSNRVAELENLISAKDEAMRNLKDAISRALTDFEGKGLTVEQRDGKVYVSMENKLLFSSGSWAVGDSGRRAVQQLGSVLAQNPDISVLIEGHTDNVPFTGTGQVSGNWDLSTKRATAIVKILRDNPDIDPENLTAAGRGEYAPVATNDNQEGRAKNRRIEVILTPKLDEITKLLNEI
;
A
#
# COMPACT_ATOMS: atom_id res chain seq x y z
N MET A 1 -88.21 161.67 3.03
CA MET A 1 -88.03 160.26 2.60
C MET A 1 -86.80 159.68 3.30
N LYS A 2 -86.89 158.49 3.89
CA LYS A 2 -85.94 157.81 4.82
C LYS A 2 -86.16 157.95 6.35
N GLN A 3 -87.17 158.68 6.84
CA GLN A 3 -87.79 158.38 8.16
C GLN A 3 -88.33 156.94 8.22
N TYR A 4 -88.74 156.39 7.08
CA TYR A 4 -89.13 154.99 6.94
C TYR A 4 -87.94 154.02 6.81
N VAL A 5 -86.74 154.51 6.45
CA VAL A 5 -85.52 153.68 6.36
C VAL A 5 -84.84 153.56 7.73
N LEU A 6 -84.92 154.60 8.58
CA LEU A 6 -84.47 154.53 9.98
C LEU A 6 -85.35 153.59 10.83
N VAL A 7 -86.66 153.52 10.54
CA VAL A 7 -87.61 152.67 11.29
C VAL A 7 -87.60 151.20 10.81
N THR A 8 -87.33 150.94 9.52
CA THR A 8 -87.24 149.56 9.00
C THR A 8 -85.87 148.89 9.20
N LEU A 9 -84.77 149.66 9.27
CA LEU A 9 -83.43 149.11 9.56
C LEU A 9 -83.20 148.87 11.07
N PHE A 10 -83.85 149.65 11.95
CA PHE A 10 -83.81 149.40 13.40
C PHE A 10 -84.72 148.23 13.82
N ALA A 11 -85.78 147.95 13.05
CA ALA A 11 -86.69 146.82 13.27
C ALA A 11 -86.15 145.46 12.79
N SER A 12 -85.22 145.43 11.82
CA SER A 12 -84.59 144.18 11.34
C SER A 12 -83.36 143.74 12.14
N LEU A 13 -82.78 144.64 12.96
CA LEU A 13 -81.66 144.35 13.87
C LEU A 13 -82.11 143.93 15.28
N MET A 14 -83.41 143.98 15.59
CA MET A 14 -83.98 143.62 16.90
C MET A 14 -84.75 142.29 16.91
N LEU A 15 -84.79 141.56 15.79
CA LEU A 15 -85.40 140.22 15.65
C LEU A 15 -84.37 139.07 15.66
N SER A 16 -83.08 139.37 15.86
CA SER A 16 -82.01 138.37 16.06
C SER A 16 -81.83 137.94 17.52
N CYS A 17 -82.73 138.39 18.41
CA CYS A 17 -82.72 138.04 19.83
C CYS A 17 -83.23 136.60 20.05
N VAL A 18 -82.34 135.62 19.94
CA VAL A 18 -82.54 134.30 20.56
C VAL A 18 -82.68 134.49 22.07
N SER A 19 -83.72 133.90 22.68
CA SER A 19 -83.91 134.05 24.12
C SER A 19 -82.67 133.55 24.89
N PRO A 20 -82.23 134.23 25.98
CA PRO A 20 -81.06 133.82 26.76
C PRO A 20 -81.11 132.36 27.23
N LYS A 21 -82.32 131.80 27.40
CA LYS A 21 -82.54 130.40 27.77
C LYS A 21 -82.16 129.42 26.65
N VAL A 22 -82.49 129.72 25.40
CA VAL A 22 -82.17 128.87 24.23
C VAL A 22 -80.68 128.95 23.91
N TYR A 23 -80.06 130.13 24.01
CA TYR A 23 -78.60 130.26 23.84
C TYR A 23 -77.84 129.46 24.90
N LYS A 24 -78.25 129.56 26.17
CA LYS A 24 -77.61 128.84 27.28
C LYS A 24 -77.83 127.32 27.23
N ASP A 25 -79.00 126.87 26.77
CA ASP A 25 -79.26 125.44 26.50
C ASP A 25 -78.39 124.90 25.35
N LEU A 26 -78.23 125.68 24.28
CA LEU A 26 -77.38 125.32 23.14
C LEU A 26 -75.89 125.35 23.51
N GLU A 27 -75.47 126.30 24.35
CA GLU A 27 -74.11 126.39 24.91
C GLU A 27 -73.81 125.20 25.83
N ASN A 28 -74.75 124.82 26.70
CA ASN A 28 -74.63 123.62 27.55
C ASN A 28 -74.53 122.34 26.70
N LYS A 29 -75.41 122.18 25.69
CA LYS A 29 -75.35 121.05 24.76
C LYS A 29 -74.03 121.02 23.99
N TYR A 30 -73.54 122.16 23.51
CA TYR A 30 -72.24 122.23 22.85
C TYR A 30 -71.09 121.86 23.80
N ALA A 31 -71.14 122.31 25.06
CA ALA A 31 -70.16 121.93 26.08
C ALA A 31 -70.22 120.45 26.44
N ASP A 32 -71.40 119.84 26.47
CA ASP A 32 -71.61 118.42 26.73
C ASP A 32 -71.13 117.57 25.55
N LEU A 33 -71.53 117.92 24.31
CA LEU A 33 -71.02 117.27 23.10
C LEU A 33 -69.50 117.40 22.97
N LYS A 34 -68.92 118.54 23.38
CA LYS A 34 -67.46 118.73 23.38
C LYS A 34 -66.77 117.88 24.43
N ARG A 35 -67.37 117.70 25.61
CA ARG A 35 -66.87 116.79 26.66
C ARG A 35 -66.96 115.33 26.21
N GLU A 36 -68.08 114.95 25.61
CA GLU A 36 -68.29 113.61 25.06
C GLU A 36 -67.33 113.32 23.91
N ASN A 37 -67.14 114.26 22.99
CA ASN A 37 -66.17 114.11 21.89
C ASN A 37 -64.74 113.96 22.41
N ARG A 38 -64.34 114.74 23.43
CA ARG A 38 -63.04 114.57 24.11
C ARG A 38 -62.91 113.19 24.75
N LYS A 39 -63.94 112.73 25.47
CA LYS A 39 -63.95 111.40 26.09
C LYS A 39 -63.85 110.29 25.04
N LEU A 40 -64.66 110.35 23.99
CA LEU A 40 -64.62 109.40 22.88
C LEU A 40 -63.25 109.41 22.18
N ASN A 41 -62.60 110.57 22.06
CA ASN A 41 -61.27 110.65 21.48
C ASN A 41 -60.22 109.97 22.39
N THR A 42 -60.28 110.20 23.71
CA THR A 42 -59.43 109.50 24.68
C THR A 42 -59.68 107.99 24.70
N ASP A 43 -60.95 107.56 24.74
CA ASP A 43 -61.32 106.15 24.70
C ASP A 43 -60.84 105.48 23.40
N ASN A 44 -60.89 106.18 22.26
CA ASN A 44 -60.39 105.69 20.97
C ASN A 44 -58.85 105.58 20.96
N GLU A 45 -58.14 106.56 21.53
CA GLU A 45 -56.68 106.48 21.71
C GLU A 45 -56.29 105.29 22.61
N GLU A 46 -56.99 105.08 23.73
CA GLU A 46 -56.77 103.93 24.62
C GLU A 46 -57.06 102.59 23.92
N LEU A 47 -58.17 102.48 23.18
CA LEU A 47 -58.50 101.29 22.41
C LEU A 47 -57.49 101.02 21.30
N GLN A 48 -56.96 102.05 20.64
CA GLN A 48 -55.89 101.90 19.64
C GLN A 48 -54.59 101.39 20.28
N LEU A 49 -54.21 101.90 21.46
CA LEU A 49 -53.05 101.40 22.19
C LEU A 49 -53.23 99.94 22.62
N ALA A 50 -54.41 99.58 23.14
CA ALA A 50 -54.73 98.21 23.52
C ALA A 50 -54.73 97.26 22.31
N LEU A 51 -55.29 97.69 21.17
CA LEU A 51 -55.28 96.93 19.92
C LEU A 51 -53.85 96.71 19.41
N ASN A 52 -53.01 97.76 19.42
CA ASN A 52 -51.61 97.64 19.03
C ASN A 52 -50.84 96.68 19.94
N LYS A 53 -51.06 96.76 21.25
CA LYS A 53 -50.46 95.82 22.21
C LYS A 53 -50.91 94.38 21.95
N ALA A 54 -52.22 94.15 21.79
CA ALA A 54 -52.75 92.82 21.50
C ALA A 54 -52.23 92.26 20.17
N ASN A 55 -52.08 93.10 19.14
CA ASN A 55 -51.49 92.69 17.86
C ASN A 55 -50.01 92.32 17.98
N ASN A 56 -49.23 93.06 18.77
CA ASN A 56 -47.83 92.73 19.05
C ASN A 56 -47.72 91.42 19.83
N ASP A 57 -48.52 91.24 20.88
CA ASP A 57 -48.55 90.01 21.69
C ASP A 57 -48.97 88.80 20.86
N LEU A 58 -49.98 88.96 19.98
CA LEU A 58 -50.41 87.92 19.04
C LEU A 58 -49.32 87.56 18.03
N THR A 59 -48.56 88.56 17.56
CA THR A 59 -47.42 88.33 16.66
C THR A 59 -46.32 87.56 17.38
N ALA A 60 -45.95 87.97 18.59
CA ALA A 60 -44.94 87.27 19.40
C ALA A 60 -45.35 85.82 19.71
N LEU A 61 -46.62 85.60 20.08
CA LEU A 61 -47.14 84.26 20.38
C LEU A 61 -47.17 83.37 19.13
N ARG A 62 -47.47 83.94 17.95
CA ARG A 62 -47.39 83.21 16.67
C ARG A 62 -45.96 82.79 16.36
N THR A 63 -44.99 83.68 16.54
CA THR A 63 -43.56 83.35 16.34
C THR A 63 -43.11 82.24 17.28
N ASP A 64 -43.43 82.32 18.58
CA ASP A 64 -43.07 81.27 19.55
C ASP A 64 -43.74 79.93 19.26
N TYR A 65 -45.01 79.96 18.81
CA TYR A 65 -45.71 78.76 18.36
C TYR A 65 -45.04 78.12 17.15
N ASP A 66 -44.67 78.92 16.14
CA ASP A 66 -44.00 78.43 14.93
C ASP A 66 -42.62 77.84 15.26
N GLU A 67 -41.82 78.51 16.10
CA GLU A 67 -40.52 78.00 16.57
C GLU A 67 -40.66 76.69 17.36
N THR A 68 -41.65 76.61 18.26
CA THR A 68 -41.93 75.40 19.03
C THR A 68 -42.42 74.26 18.14
N ALA A 69 -43.27 74.56 17.16
CA ALA A 69 -43.75 73.58 16.19
C ALA A 69 -42.61 73.04 15.33
N GLU A 70 -41.69 73.90 14.88
CA GLU A 70 -40.47 73.49 14.19
C GLU A 70 -39.58 72.62 15.08
N ARG A 71 -39.33 73.03 16.32
CA ARG A 71 -38.51 72.26 17.27
C ARG A 71 -39.10 70.89 17.54
N ARG A 72 -40.43 70.80 17.74
CA ARG A 72 -41.14 69.52 17.89
C ARG A 72 -40.96 68.65 16.65
N ASN A 73 -41.11 69.21 15.45
CA ASN A 73 -40.93 68.46 14.21
C ASN A 73 -39.49 67.95 14.05
N ARG A 74 -38.48 68.76 14.42
CA ARG A 74 -37.07 68.35 14.42
C ARG A 74 -36.82 67.20 15.41
N LEU A 75 -37.26 67.34 16.65
CA LEU A 75 -37.13 66.29 17.67
C LEU A 75 -37.86 65.00 17.28
N GLN A 76 -39.04 65.10 16.64
CA GLN A 76 -39.75 63.93 16.15
C GLN A 76 -38.97 63.22 15.04
N ASN A 77 -38.37 63.97 14.12
CA ASN A 77 -37.53 63.40 13.06
C ASN A 77 -36.27 62.75 13.64
N GLU A 78 -35.63 63.39 14.62
CA GLU A 78 -34.47 62.83 15.33
C GLU A 78 -34.83 61.55 16.10
N LEU A 79 -35.98 61.52 16.78
CA LEU A 79 -36.46 60.32 17.48
C LEU A 79 -36.73 59.17 16.50
N ASN A 80 -37.38 59.46 15.37
CA ASN A 80 -37.63 58.45 14.33
C ASN A 80 -36.30 57.92 13.73
N ALA A 81 -35.33 58.80 13.52
CA ALA A 81 -34.00 58.42 13.02
C ALA A 81 -33.23 57.58 14.05
N LEU A 82 -33.27 57.98 15.33
CA LEU A 82 -32.63 57.25 16.41
C LEU A 82 -33.27 55.88 16.62
N GLN A 83 -34.60 55.78 16.53
CA GLN A 83 -35.32 54.51 16.58
C GLN A 83 -34.89 53.60 15.44
N SER A 84 -34.86 54.12 14.21
CA SER A 84 -34.39 53.36 13.04
C SER A 84 -32.94 52.88 13.21
N ASN A 85 -32.06 53.74 13.74
CA ASN A 85 -30.67 53.38 14.01
C ASN A 85 -30.55 52.33 15.12
N TYR A 86 -31.35 52.42 16.17
CA TYR A 86 -31.40 51.44 17.24
C TYR A 86 -31.86 50.07 16.72
N ASP A 87 -32.93 50.04 15.92
CA ASP A 87 -33.45 48.80 15.33
C ASP A 87 -32.41 48.18 14.38
N ASN A 88 -31.73 48.98 13.57
CA ASN A 88 -30.64 48.52 12.70
C ASN A 88 -29.46 47.96 13.51
N LEU A 89 -29.05 48.65 14.58
CA LEU A 89 -27.96 48.21 15.44
C LEU A 89 -28.31 46.91 16.18
N LYS A 90 -29.54 46.82 16.71
CA LYS A 90 -30.04 45.61 17.36
C LYS A 90 -30.04 44.43 16.39
N ASN A 91 -30.59 44.61 15.18
CA ASN A 91 -30.61 43.55 14.17
C ASN A 91 -29.19 43.10 13.77
N SER A 92 -28.24 44.04 13.68
CA SER A 92 -26.84 43.72 13.36
C SER A 92 -26.17 42.93 14.49
N TYR A 93 -26.47 43.26 15.74
CA TYR A 93 -25.97 42.53 16.91
C TYR A 93 -26.53 41.11 16.98
N ASP A 94 -27.85 40.96 16.85
CA ASP A 94 -28.52 39.65 16.85
C ASP A 94 -27.97 38.75 15.72
N ALA A 95 -27.74 39.32 14.53
CA ALA A 95 -27.14 38.61 13.40
C ALA A 95 -25.69 38.19 13.68
N LEU A 96 -24.89 39.05 14.31
CA LEU A 96 -23.50 38.76 14.65
C LEU A 96 -23.39 37.67 15.74
N GLU A 97 -24.25 37.72 16.76
CA GLU A 97 -24.32 36.70 17.81
C GLU A 97 -24.72 35.33 17.24
N ALA A 98 -25.74 35.31 16.37
CA ALA A 98 -26.18 34.09 15.69
C ALA A 98 -25.07 33.52 14.78
N ASN A 99 -24.38 34.36 14.02
CA ASN A 99 -23.30 33.92 13.13
C ASN A 99 -22.08 33.40 13.93
N SER A 100 -21.67 34.10 14.98
CA SER A 100 -20.54 33.70 15.82
C SER A 100 -20.82 32.37 16.54
N SER A 101 -22.01 32.21 17.13
CA SER A 101 -22.40 30.96 17.79
C SER A 101 -22.49 29.78 16.80
N ALA A 102 -23.03 30.01 15.60
CA ALA A 102 -23.07 29.00 14.53
C ALA A 102 -21.65 28.61 14.05
N ALA A 103 -20.78 29.58 13.81
CA ALA A 103 -19.40 29.36 13.38
C ALA A 103 -18.59 28.61 14.45
N LEU A 104 -18.76 28.95 15.74
CA LEU A 104 -18.14 28.24 16.85
C LEU A 104 -18.64 26.79 16.94
N ALA A 105 -19.94 26.56 16.78
CA ALA A 105 -20.51 25.21 16.78
C ALA A 105 -19.98 24.36 15.61
N GLU A 106 -19.89 24.95 14.41
CA GLU A 106 -19.34 24.29 13.23
C GLU A 106 -17.85 23.98 13.40
N ASN A 107 -17.06 24.93 13.90
CA ASN A 107 -15.63 24.75 14.17
C ASN A 107 -15.40 23.64 15.22
N ASN A 108 -16.16 23.67 16.33
CA ASN A 108 -16.10 22.60 17.33
C ASN A 108 -16.48 21.23 16.76
N LYS A 109 -17.47 21.16 15.87
CA LYS A 109 -17.83 19.92 15.17
C LYS A 109 -16.69 19.45 14.27
N LYS A 110 -16.10 20.33 13.46
CA LYS A 110 -14.93 20.02 12.61
C LYS A 110 -13.74 19.55 13.43
N ASN A 111 -13.43 20.21 14.55
CA ASN A 111 -12.34 19.80 15.44
C ASN A 111 -12.57 18.40 16.01
N ARG A 112 -13.79 18.09 16.48
CA ARG A 112 -14.14 16.73 16.94
C ARG A 112 -14.00 15.68 15.83
N GLN A 113 -14.42 16.02 14.61
CA GLN A 113 -14.27 15.12 13.46
C GLN A 113 -12.80 14.89 13.10
N LEU A 114 -11.98 15.95 13.11
CA LEU A 114 -10.55 15.84 12.86
C LEU A 114 -9.84 15.03 13.94
N LEU A 115 -10.18 15.23 15.22
CA LEU A 115 -9.64 14.43 16.32
C LEU A 115 -9.98 12.95 16.15
N ALA A 116 -11.23 12.62 15.82
CA ALA A 116 -11.64 11.23 15.56
C ALA A 116 -10.91 10.63 14.34
N GLN A 117 -10.67 11.42 13.29
CA GLN A 117 -9.87 10.98 12.14
C GLN A 117 -8.40 10.75 12.48
N LEU A 118 -7.82 11.61 13.32
CA LEU A 118 -6.44 11.46 13.79
C LEU A 118 -6.28 10.20 14.63
N GLU A 119 -7.18 9.98 15.59
CA GLU A 119 -7.19 8.76 16.42
C GLU A 119 -7.32 7.49 15.56
N ALA A 120 -8.24 7.47 14.59
CA ALA A 120 -8.37 6.34 13.67
C ALA A 120 -7.11 6.11 12.82
N LYS A 121 -6.43 7.17 12.39
CA LYS A 121 -5.16 7.07 11.65
C LYS A 121 -4.01 6.59 12.52
N GLU A 122 -3.94 7.01 13.78
CA GLU A 122 -2.92 6.55 14.72
C GLU A 122 -3.05 5.05 14.98
N ILE A 123 -4.28 4.56 15.18
CA ILE A 123 -4.55 3.12 15.33
C ILE A 123 -4.13 2.35 14.07
N ALA A 124 -4.56 2.79 12.89
CA ALA A 124 -4.20 2.14 11.63
C ALA A 124 -2.68 2.14 11.38
N LEU A 125 -1.99 3.22 11.74
CA LEU A 125 -0.53 3.30 11.62
C LEU A 125 0.17 2.35 12.61
N ALA A 126 -0.34 2.20 13.83
CA ALA A 126 0.20 1.25 14.81
C ALA A 126 0.03 -0.20 14.33
N GLU A 127 -1.13 -0.54 13.76
CA GLU A 127 -1.40 -1.85 13.17
C GLU A 127 -0.46 -2.14 11.99
N GLU A 128 -0.29 -1.18 11.08
CA GLU A 128 0.60 -1.34 9.92
C GLU A 128 2.06 -1.47 10.35
N ASN A 129 2.51 -0.70 11.35
CA ASN A 129 3.86 -0.84 11.91
C ASN A 129 4.09 -2.24 12.52
N SER A 130 3.12 -2.76 13.27
CA SER A 130 3.16 -4.13 13.81
C SER A 130 3.24 -5.18 12.69
N ARG A 131 2.45 -5.01 11.63
CA ARG A 131 2.47 -5.87 10.45
C ARG A 131 3.83 -5.84 9.74
N LEU A 132 4.41 -4.65 9.55
CA LEU A 132 5.72 -4.48 8.93
C LEU A 132 6.83 -5.13 9.75
N GLN A 133 6.81 -5.00 11.09
CA GLN A 133 7.76 -5.67 11.96
C GLN A 133 7.67 -7.20 11.85
N LYS A 134 6.45 -7.75 11.79
CA LYS A 134 6.24 -9.19 11.61
C LYS A 134 6.77 -9.66 10.26
N LEU A 135 6.48 -8.91 9.19
CA LEU A 135 6.96 -9.24 7.84
C LEU A 135 8.48 -9.16 7.72
N GLN A 136 9.11 -8.15 8.34
CA GLN A 136 10.56 -8.05 8.42
C GLN A 136 11.19 -9.28 9.07
N LYS A 137 10.62 -9.73 10.20
CA LYS A 137 11.09 -10.94 10.90
C LYS A 137 10.90 -12.20 10.05
N GLU A 138 9.77 -12.34 9.36
CA GLU A 138 9.53 -13.47 8.45
C GLU A 138 10.50 -13.48 7.26
N LEU A 139 10.79 -12.30 6.69
CA LEU A 139 11.76 -12.16 5.60
C LEU A 139 13.17 -12.50 6.06
N GLU A 140 13.58 -12.05 7.25
CA GLU A 140 14.87 -12.38 7.84
C GLU A 140 15.01 -13.90 8.05
N GLN A 141 13.97 -14.55 8.61
CA GLN A 141 13.94 -16.00 8.78
C GLN A 141 14.04 -16.75 7.44
N ARG A 142 13.32 -16.27 6.41
CA ARG A 142 13.40 -16.85 5.06
C ARG A 142 14.77 -16.65 4.43
N SER A 143 15.36 -15.47 4.58
CA SER A 143 16.70 -15.16 4.08
C SER A 143 17.74 -16.08 4.72
N ASN A 144 17.67 -16.28 6.03
CA ASN A 144 18.57 -17.19 6.75
C ASN A 144 18.38 -18.64 6.30
N ARG A 145 17.14 -19.08 6.07
CA ARG A 145 16.86 -20.42 5.57
C ARG A 145 17.38 -20.64 4.15
N VAL A 146 17.27 -19.63 3.28
CA VAL A 146 17.83 -19.70 1.93
C VAL A 146 19.35 -19.80 1.99
N ALA A 147 20.03 -18.98 2.79
CA ALA A 147 21.47 -19.06 2.96
C ALA A 147 21.94 -20.43 3.50
N GLU A 148 21.20 -21.01 4.46
CA GLU A 148 21.45 -22.36 4.96
C GLU A 148 21.31 -23.42 3.86
N LEU A 149 20.24 -23.35 3.07
CA LEU A 149 20.00 -24.28 1.95
C LEU A 149 21.05 -24.14 0.85
N GLU A 150 21.46 -22.92 0.51
CA GLU A 150 22.53 -22.67 -0.46
C GLU A 150 23.86 -23.29 0.01
N ASN A 151 24.20 -23.14 1.28
CA ASN A 151 25.38 -23.77 1.86
C ASN A 151 25.30 -25.31 1.82
N LEU A 152 24.14 -25.88 2.16
CA LEU A 152 23.91 -27.33 2.08
C LEU A 152 24.00 -27.86 0.65
N ILE A 153 23.43 -27.15 -0.32
CA ILE A 153 23.50 -27.52 -1.73
C ILE A 153 24.94 -27.46 -2.22
N SER A 154 25.67 -26.38 -1.91
CA SER A 154 27.08 -26.25 -2.27
C SER A 154 27.92 -27.40 -1.69
N ALA A 155 27.69 -27.77 -0.44
CA ALA A 155 28.36 -28.90 0.20
C ALA A 155 28.02 -30.24 -0.47
N LYS A 156 26.74 -30.46 -0.83
CA LYS A 156 26.31 -31.67 -1.57
C LYS A 156 26.92 -31.73 -2.96
N ASP A 157 26.95 -30.62 -3.69
CA ASP A 157 27.53 -30.55 -5.02
C ASP A 157 29.04 -30.83 -4.99
N GLU A 158 29.76 -30.30 -3.99
CA GLU A 158 31.18 -30.57 -3.80
C GLU A 158 31.44 -32.04 -3.45
N ALA A 159 30.69 -32.61 -2.51
CA ALA A 159 30.80 -34.03 -2.16
C ALA A 159 30.52 -34.93 -3.38
N MET A 160 29.49 -34.61 -4.18
CA MET A 160 29.13 -35.37 -5.37
C MET A 160 30.21 -35.27 -6.48
N ARG A 161 30.82 -34.08 -6.65
CA ARG A 161 31.94 -33.90 -7.58
C ARG A 161 33.15 -34.73 -7.14
N ASN A 162 33.53 -34.65 -5.88
CA ASN A 162 34.65 -35.42 -5.32
C ASN A 162 34.43 -36.92 -5.49
N LEU A 163 33.21 -37.39 -5.25
CA LEU A 163 32.82 -38.78 -5.47
C LEU A 163 32.94 -39.17 -6.96
N LYS A 164 32.40 -38.35 -7.87
CA LYS A 164 32.52 -38.59 -9.32
C LYS A 164 33.98 -38.67 -9.75
N ASP A 165 34.83 -37.78 -9.28
CA ASP A 165 36.26 -37.74 -9.63
C ASP A 165 37.03 -38.94 -9.03
N ALA A 166 36.66 -39.40 -7.83
CA ALA A 166 37.21 -40.62 -7.25
C ALA A 166 36.83 -41.85 -8.10
N ILE A 167 35.55 -41.96 -8.48
CA ILE A 167 35.04 -43.05 -9.33
C ILE A 167 35.74 -43.01 -10.70
N SER A 168 35.78 -41.87 -11.37
CA SER A 168 36.44 -41.74 -12.68
C SER A 168 37.91 -42.15 -12.64
N ARG A 169 38.67 -41.72 -11.61
CA ARG A 169 40.09 -42.11 -11.46
C ARG A 169 40.27 -43.62 -11.27
N ALA A 170 39.51 -44.21 -10.35
CA ALA A 170 39.55 -45.64 -10.10
C ALA A 170 39.29 -46.45 -11.37
N LEU A 171 38.38 -45.97 -12.23
CA LEU A 171 37.98 -46.64 -13.46
C LEU A 171 39.00 -46.49 -14.61
N THR A 172 39.69 -45.35 -14.70
CA THR A 172 40.73 -45.12 -15.73
C THR A 172 42.03 -45.90 -15.47
N ASP A 173 42.32 -46.28 -14.23
CA ASP A 173 43.52 -47.08 -13.86
C ASP A 173 43.53 -48.51 -14.44
N PHE A 174 42.40 -48.93 -15.03
CA PHE A 174 42.24 -50.20 -15.73
C PHE A 174 42.56 -50.10 -17.25
N GLU A 175 42.65 -48.90 -17.82
CA GLU A 175 43.00 -48.71 -19.24
C GLU A 175 44.51 -48.97 -19.49
N GLY A 176 44.83 -49.62 -20.61
CA GLY A 176 46.22 -49.87 -21.02
C GLY A 176 46.89 -51.16 -20.50
N LYS A 177 46.17 -51.98 -19.73
CA LYS A 177 46.67 -53.25 -19.14
C LYS A 177 46.27 -54.52 -19.93
N GLY A 178 45.92 -54.38 -21.21
CA GLY A 178 45.47 -55.51 -22.06
C GLY A 178 44.03 -55.95 -21.80
N LEU A 179 43.24 -55.11 -21.13
CA LEU A 179 41.82 -55.28 -20.84
C LEU A 179 41.03 -54.24 -21.63
N THR A 180 39.90 -54.65 -22.22
CA THR A 180 38.98 -53.70 -22.89
C THR A 180 38.04 -53.13 -21.85
N VAL A 181 38.12 -51.81 -21.63
CA VAL A 181 37.29 -51.07 -20.69
C VAL A 181 36.23 -50.31 -21.47
N GLU A 182 34.96 -50.44 -21.08
CA GLU A 182 33.86 -49.69 -21.67
C GLU A 182 32.93 -49.18 -20.56
N GLN A 183 32.52 -47.92 -20.65
CA GLN A 183 31.57 -47.32 -19.72
C GLN A 183 30.17 -47.35 -20.32
N ARG A 184 29.22 -47.97 -19.63
CA ARG A 184 27.80 -48.00 -20.01
C ARG A 184 26.91 -47.80 -18.78
N ASP A 185 25.92 -46.92 -18.88
CA ASP A 185 24.90 -46.69 -17.82
C ASP A 185 25.47 -46.44 -16.41
N GLY A 186 26.60 -45.72 -16.30
CA GLY A 186 27.25 -45.43 -15.02
C GLY A 186 28.00 -46.61 -14.39
N LYS A 187 28.10 -47.74 -15.09
CA LYS A 187 28.90 -48.93 -14.72
C LYS A 187 30.09 -49.06 -15.66
N VAL A 188 31.15 -49.70 -15.17
CA VAL A 188 32.31 -50.02 -16.00
C VAL A 188 32.39 -51.49 -16.28
N TYR A 189 32.50 -51.81 -17.55
CA TYR A 189 32.58 -53.16 -18.08
C TYR A 189 34.02 -53.40 -18.50
N VAL A 190 34.65 -54.37 -17.83
CA VAL A 190 35.97 -54.88 -18.20
C VAL A 190 35.75 -56.23 -18.86
N SER A 191 35.92 -56.28 -20.18
CA SER A 191 35.71 -57.50 -20.96
C SER A 191 37.02 -58.24 -21.17
N MET A 192 37.01 -59.55 -20.91
CA MET A 192 38.13 -60.45 -21.19
C MET A 192 37.68 -61.55 -22.14
N GLU A 193 38.31 -61.64 -23.30
CA GLU A 193 37.98 -62.67 -24.29
C GLU A 193 38.25 -64.09 -23.76
N ASN A 194 37.29 -65.01 -23.90
CA ASN A 194 37.42 -66.38 -23.37
C ASN A 194 38.57 -67.17 -23.99
N LYS A 195 39.00 -66.86 -25.21
CA LYS A 195 40.13 -67.55 -25.87
C LYS A 195 41.45 -67.36 -25.11
N LEU A 196 41.57 -66.27 -24.35
CA LEU A 196 42.74 -65.98 -23.51
C LEU A 196 42.66 -66.66 -22.14
N LEU A 197 41.46 -67.03 -21.70
CA LEU A 197 41.18 -67.52 -20.35
C LEU A 197 40.96 -69.04 -20.28
N PHE A 198 40.16 -69.60 -21.20
CA PHE A 198 39.69 -70.98 -21.13
C PHE A 198 39.84 -71.72 -22.45
N SER A 199 40.24 -72.99 -22.38
CA SER A 199 40.14 -73.91 -23.51
C SER A 199 38.67 -74.26 -23.82
N SER A 200 38.40 -74.74 -25.05
CA SER A 200 37.05 -75.14 -25.46
C SER A 200 36.46 -76.18 -24.51
N GLY A 201 35.19 -76.00 -24.11
CA GLY A 201 34.50 -76.89 -23.16
C GLY A 201 35.07 -76.93 -21.75
N SER A 202 36.06 -76.09 -21.41
CA SER A 202 36.71 -76.07 -20.11
C SER A 202 36.35 -74.82 -19.30
N TRP A 203 36.43 -74.95 -17.98
CA TRP A 203 36.43 -73.86 -16.99
C TRP A 203 37.76 -73.77 -16.22
N ALA A 204 38.78 -74.53 -16.63
CA ALA A 204 40.13 -74.36 -16.13
C ALA A 204 40.79 -73.15 -16.79
N VAL A 205 41.29 -72.22 -15.98
CA VAL A 205 41.95 -71.00 -16.45
C VAL A 205 43.41 -71.32 -16.79
N GLY A 206 43.83 -71.00 -18.01
CA GLY A 206 45.23 -71.15 -18.44
C GLY A 206 46.16 -70.09 -17.84
N ASP A 207 47.48 -70.28 -17.94
CA ASP A 207 48.48 -69.40 -17.30
C ASP A 207 48.41 -67.94 -17.77
N SER A 208 48.14 -67.71 -19.05
CA SER A 208 47.92 -66.35 -19.60
C SER A 208 46.71 -65.68 -18.97
N GLY A 209 45.60 -66.40 -18.86
CA GLY A 209 44.37 -65.90 -18.26
C GLY A 209 44.52 -65.67 -16.77
N ARG A 210 45.24 -66.55 -16.06
CA ARG A 210 45.53 -66.37 -14.64
C ARG A 210 46.32 -65.08 -14.40
N ARG A 211 47.33 -64.77 -15.23
CA ARG A 211 48.07 -63.50 -15.13
C ARG A 211 47.19 -62.27 -15.36
N ALA A 212 46.30 -62.31 -16.35
CA ALA A 212 45.37 -61.21 -16.61
C ALA A 212 44.40 -60.99 -15.44
N VAL A 213 43.86 -62.08 -14.86
CA VAL A 213 42.98 -62.01 -13.68
C VAL A 213 43.75 -61.51 -12.45
N GLN A 214 45.01 -61.91 -12.26
CA GLN A 214 45.85 -61.40 -11.17
C GLN A 214 46.11 -59.90 -11.32
N GLN A 215 46.37 -59.41 -12.54
CA GLN A 215 46.56 -58.00 -12.80
C GLN A 215 45.29 -57.18 -12.53
N LEU A 216 44.12 -57.71 -12.91
CA LEU A 216 42.82 -57.15 -12.51
C LEU A 216 42.69 -57.12 -10.99
N GLY A 217 43.03 -58.22 -10.31
CA GLY A 217 43.00 -58.32 -8.86
C GLY A 217 43.90 -57.32 -8.13
N SER A 218 45.08 -57.00 -8.67
CA SER A 218 45.96 -55.97 -8.09
C SER A 218 45.36 -54.56 -8.14
N VAL A 219 44.56 -54.25 -9.17
CA VAL A 219 43.88 -52.95 -9.27
C VAL A 219 42.64 -52.92 -8.38
N LEU A 220 41.90 -54.04 -8.28
CA LEU A 220 40.77 -54.17 -7.36
C LEU A 220 41.18 -54.04 -5.90
N ALA A 221 42.34 -54.59 -5.51
CA ALA A 221 42.88 -54.44 -4.16
C ALA A 221 43.18 -52.99 -3.75
N GLN A 222 43.46 -52.11 -4.72
CA GLN A 222 43.67 -50.68 -4.46
C GLN A 222 42.35 -49.90 -4.31
N ASN A 223 41.21 -50.53 -4.61
CA ASN A 223 39.90 -49.91 -4.67
C ASN A 223 38.85 -50.77 -3.91
N PRO A 224 38.93 -50.86 -2.58
CA PRO A 224 38.08 -51.75 -1.77
C PRO A 224 36.59 -51.36 -1.75
N ASP A 225 36.23 -50.18 -2.23
CA ASP A 225 34.85 -49.66 -2.24
C ASP A 225 34.09 -50.00 -3.54
N ILE A 226 34.70 -50.79 -4.43
CA ILE A 226 34.10 -51.24 -5.68
C ILE A 226 33.52 -52.64 -5.49
N SER A 227 32.24 -52.79 -5.78
CA SER A 227 31.59 -54.08 -5.97
C SER A 227 31.86 -54.62 -7.38
N VAL A 228 32.16 -55.91 -7.46
CA VAL A 228 32.58 -56.60 -8.68
C VAL A 228 31.62 -57.74 -9.00
N LEU A 229 30.94 -57.63 -10.13
CA LEU A 229 30.10 -58.69 -10.67
C LEU A 229 30.79 -59.34 -11.87
N ILE A 230 31.11 -60.63 -11.76
CA ILE A 230 31.73 -61.42 -12.81
C ILE A 230 30.64 -62.24 -13.51
N GLU A 231 30.33 -61.89 -14.76
CA GLU A 231 29.38 -62.61 -15.60
C GLU A 231 30.11 -63.53 -16.59
N GLY A 232 29.73 -64.81 -16.59
CA GLY A 232 30.16 -65.77 -17.60
C GLY A 232 29.17 -65.85 -18.75
N HIS A 233 29.68 -65.91 -19.99
CA HIS A 233 28.89 -66.10 -21.20
C HIS A 233 29.41 -67.27 -22.05
N THR A 234 28.50 -67.93 -22.76
CA THR A 234 28.81 -68.99 -23.73
C THR A 234 28.31 -68.61 -25.12
N ASP A 235 28.75 -69.35 -26.14
CA ASP A 235 28.07 -69.37 -27.43
C ASP A 235 26.85 -70.31 -27.38
N ASN A 236 26.15 -70.44 -28.51
CA ASN A 236 24.99 -71.32 -28.66
C ASN A 236 25.34 -72.80 -28.93
N VAL A 237 26.61 -73.19 -28.83
CA VAL A 237 27.00 -74.59 -29.02
C VAL A 237 26.64 -75.34 -27.74
N PRO A 238 25.80 -76.40 -27.80
CA PRO A 238 25.40 -77.10 -26.59
C PRO A 238 26.61 -77.71 -25.87
N PHE A 239 26.83 -77.33 -24.62
CA PHE A 239 27.82 -77.98 -23.78
C PHE A 239 27.31 -79.37 -23.34
N THR A 240 27.85 -80.41 -23.96
CA THR A 240 27.66 -81.80 -23.55
C THR A 240 28.49 -82.03 -22.29
N GLY A 241 27.84 -81.90 -21.14
CA GLY A 241 28.43 -81.78 -19.81
C GLY A 241 29.53 -82.77 -19.43
N THR A 242 30.27 -82.44 -18.37
CA THR A 242 31.20 -83.36 -17.69
C THR A 242 30.82 -83.44 -16.21
N GLY A 243 30.37 -84.62 -15.77
CA GLY A 243 29.94 -84.84 -14.39
C GLY A 243 28.70 -84.01 -14.00
N GLN A 244 28.82 -83.19 -12.96
CA GLN A 244 27.72 -82.37 -12.40
C GLN A 244 27.50 -81.04 -13.12
N VAL A 245 28.28 -80.71 -14.15
CA VAL A 245 28.12 -79.47 -14.94
C VAL A 245 27.36 -79.81 -16.21
N SER A 246 26.13 -79.33 -16.32
CA SER A 246 25.22 -79.63 -17.43
C SER A 246 24.81 -78.36 -18.19
N GLY A 247 25.13 -78.32 -19.49
CA GLY A 247 24.73 -77.21 -20.35
C GLY A 247 25.44 -75.87 -20.10
N ASN A 248 24.96 -74.86 -20.82
CA ASN A 248 25.64 -73.57 -20.96
C ASN A 248 25.47 -72.65 -19.74
N TRP A 249 24.38 -72.78 -19.00
CA TRP A 249 24.18 -72.08 -17.72
C TRP A 249 25.19 -72.52 -16.65
N ASP A 250 25.38 -73.83 -16.48
CA ASP A 250 26.33 -74.35 -15.51
C ASP A 250 27.77 -74.01 -15.91
N LEU A 251 28.11 -74.16 -17.20
CA LEU A 251 29.44 -73.84 -17.71
C LEU A 251 29.80 -72.37 -17.49
N SER A 252 28.89 -71.45 -17.85
CA SER A 252 29.11 -70.02 -17.68
C SER A 252 29.29 -69.63 -16.21
N THR A 253 28.45 -70.16 -15.32
CA THR A 253 28.54 -69.91 -13.87
C THR A 253 29.84 -70.47 -13.28
N LYS A 254 30.25 -71.68 -13.69
CA LYS A 254 31.51 -72.29 -13.25
C LYS A 254 32.72 -71.49 -13.70
N ARG A 255 32.70 -70.95 -14.92
CA ARG A 255 33.76 -70.07 -15.42
C ARG A 255 33.84 -68.77 -14.60
N ALA A 256 32.73 -68.11 -14.34
CA ALA A 256 32.71 -66.92 -13.47
C ALA A 256 33.27 -67.23 -12.07
N THR A 257 32.86 -68.37 -11.48
CA THR A 257 33.37 -68.83 -10.18
C THR A 257 34.88 -69.13 -10.21
N ALA A 258 35.42 -69.64 -11.32
CA ALA A 258 36.85 -69.90 -11.46
C ALA A 258 37.67 -68.60 -11.42
N ILE A 259 37.14 -67.51 -12.01
CA ILE A 259 37.75 -66.18 -11.94
C ILE A 259 37.72 -65.64 -10.49
N VAL A 260 36.57 -65.73 -9.81
CA VAL A 260 36.46 -65.34 -8.39
C VAL A 260 37.47 -66.08 -7.51
N LYS A 261 37.68 -67.38 -7.75
CA LYS A 261 38.69 -68.15 -7.00
C LYS A 261 40.11 -67.60 -7.18
N ILE A 262 40.47 -67.19 -8.40
CA ILE A 262 41.79 -66.60 -8.67
C ILE A 262 41.91 -65.22 -8.04
N LEU A 263 40.86 -64.39 -8.12
CA LEU A 263 40.85 -63.08 -7.46
C LEU A 263 41.05 -63.22 -5.95
N ARG A 264 40.40 -64.21 -5.32
CA ARG A 264 40.55 -64.51 -3.89
C ARG A 264 41.94 -65.05 -3.49
N ASP A 265 42.80 -65.40 -4.45
CA ASP A 265 44.20 -65.71 -4.12
C ASP A 265 44.94 -64.43 -3.64
N ASN A 266 44.40 -63.24 -3.92
CA ASN A 266 44.87 -61.97 -3.37
C ASN A 266 44.13 -61.67 -2.03
N PRO A 267 44.83 -61.62 -0.88
CA PRO A 267 44.21 -61.38 0.43
C PRO A 267 43.65 -59.97 0.61
N ASP A 268 44.07 -59.02 -0.22
CA ASP A 268 43.64 -57.61 -0.14
C ASP A 268 42.26 -57.39 -0.81
N ILE A 269 41.68 -58.41 -1.46
CA ILE A 269 40.34 -58.35 -2.05
C ILE A 269 39.33 -58.90 -1.06
N ASP A 270 38.40 -58.04 -0.62
CA ASP A 270 37.27 -58.44 0.21
C ASP A 270 36.33 -59.39 -0.56
N PRO A 271 36.13 -60.63 -0.09
CA PRO A 271 35.20 -61.56 -0.71
C PRO A 271 33.75 -61.06 -0.77
N GLU A 272 33.34 -60.17 0.14
CA GLU A 272 31.98 -59.58 0.14
C GLU A 272 31.73 -58.71 -1.08
N ASN A 273 32.80 -58.21 -1.72
CA ASN A 273 32.70 -57.40 -2.94
C ASN A 273 32.53 -58.23 -4.22
N LEU A 274 32.72 -59.55 -4.17
CA LEU A 274 32.76 -60.40 -5.36
C LEU A 274 31.45 -61.17 -5.54
N THR A 275 30.80 -60.99 -6.68
CA THR A 275 29.65 -61.79 -7.11
C THR A 275 29.96 -62.51 -8.42
N ALA A 276 29.67 -63.81 -8.51
CA ALA A 276 29.75 -64.56 -9.77
C ALA A 276 28.35 -64.93 -10.28
N ALA A 277 28.11 -64.70 -11.56
CA ALA A 277 26.87 -65.06 -12.25
C ALA A 277 27.16 -65.73 -13.60
N GLY A 278 26.28 -66.65 -14.01
CA GLY A 278 26.24 -67.15 -15.38
C GLY A 278 25.15 -66.44 -16.17
N ARG A 279 25.31 -66.33 -17.49
CA ARG A 279 24.28 -65.82 -18.41
C ARG A 279 23.95 -66.82 -19.52
N GLY A 280 24.64 -67.96 -19.56
CA GLY A 280 24.54 -68.94 -20.64
C GLY A 280 24.77 -68.31 -22.01
N GLU A 281 23.98 -68.76 -22.99
CA GLU A 281 24.02 -68.31 -24.39
C GLU A 281 23.06 -67.15 -24.69
N TYR A 282 22.28 -66.70 -23.70
CA TYR A 282 21.14 -65.81 -23.87
C TYR A 282 21.49 -64.30 -23.89
N ALA A 283 22.78 -63.97 -23.77
CA ALA A 283 23.29 -62.61 -23.88
C ALA A 283 24.48 -62.53 -24.87
N PRO A 284 24.23 -62.79 -26.17
CA PRO A 284 25.26 -62.70 -27.20
C PRO A 284 25.59 -61.23 -27.50
N VAL A 285 26.87 -60.95 -27.74
CA VAL A 285 27.38 -59.64 -28.18
C VAL A 285 27.71 -59.62 -29.69
N ALA A 286 27.69 -60.80 -30.32
CA ALA A 286 27.88 -60.98 -31.76
C ALA A 286 27.01 -62.12 -32.28
N THR A 287 26.87 -62.26 -33.60
CA THR A 287 26.16 -63.39 -34.20
C THR A 287 26.78 -64.74 -33.79
N ASN A 288 25.94 -65.75 -33.53
CA ASN A 288 26.40 -67.12 -33.29
C ASN A 288 26.61 -67.94 -34.58
N ASP A 289 26.35 -67.36 -35.75
CA ASP A 289 26.35 -68.07 -37.03
C ASP A 289 27.77 -68.39 -37.51
N ASN A 290 28.74 -67.54 -37.17
CA ASN A 290 30.14 -67.70 -37.58
C ASN A 290 31.08 -67.93 -36.38
N GLN A 291 32.28 -68.45 -36.67
CA GLN A 291 33.26 -68.81 -35.64
C GLN A 291 33.76 -67.60 -34.85
N GLU A 292 33.89 -66.45 -35.51
CA GLU A 292 34.37 -65.21 -34.89
C GLU A 292 33.36 -64.68 -33.86
N GLY A 293 32.07 -64.60 -34.21
CA GLY A 293 31.03 -64.14 -33.32
C GLY A 293 30.78 -65.10 -32.16
N ARG A 294 30.85 -66.42 -32.39
CA ARG A 294 30.88 -67.41 -31.29
C ARG A 294 32.07 -67.19 -30.35
N ALA A 295 33.24 -66.83 -30.90
CA ALA A 295 34.41 -66.54 -30.07
C ALA A 295 34.22 -65.29 -29.19
N LYS A 296 33.54 -64.25 -29.69
CA LYS A 296 33.17 -63.05 -28.91
C LYS A 296 32.10 -63.32 -27.86
N ASN A 297 31.17 -64.24 -28.15
CA ASN A 297 30.10 -64.62 -27.21
C ASN A 297 30.60 -65.46 -26.03
N ARG A 298 31.64 -66.28 -26.25
CA ARG A 298 32.40 -66.87 -25.15
C ARG A 298 33.26 -65.75 -24.53
N ARG A 299 32.83 -65.20 -23.41
CA ARG A 299 33.56 -64.13 -22.69
C ARG A 299 33.29 -64.16 -21.20
N ILE A 300 34.17 -63.49 -20.46
CA ILE A 300 33.90 -63.07 -19.09
C ILE A 300 33.77 -61.55 -19.11
N GLU A 301 32.66 -61.05 -18.60
CA GLU A 301 32.48 -59.62 -18.32
C GLU A 301 32.64 -59.38 -16.83
N VAL A 302 33.51 -58.45 -16.47
CA VAL A 302 33.68 -57.99 -15.10
C VAL A 302 33.07 -56.60 -15.00
N ILE A 303 31.99 -56.49 -14.25
CA ILE A 303 31.20 -55.27 -14.10
C ILE A 303 31.58 -54.65 -12.75
N LEU A 304 32.15 -53.46 -12.80
CA LEU A 304 32.58 -52.68 -11.65
C LEU A 304 31.51 -51.63 -11.34
N THR A 305 31.02 -51.65 -10.10
CA THR A 305 30.01 -50.70 -9.61
C THR A 305 30.46 -50.17 -8.25
N PRO A 306 30.45 -48.84 -8.02
CA PRO A 306 30.71 -48.29 -6.69
C PRO A 306 29.63 -48.76 -5.70
N LYS A 307 30.00 -49.01 -4.44
CA LYS A 307 29.03 -49.37 -3.40
C LYS A 307 27.99 -48.26 -3.23
N LEU A 308 26.71 -48.60 -3.44
CA LEU A 308 25.57 -47.68 -3.25
C LEU A 308 25.38 -47.29 -1.78
N ASP A 309 25.94 -48.06 -0.84
CA ASP A 309 25.82 -47.81 0.59
C ASP A 309 26.58 -46.54 1.01
N GLU A 310 27.75 -46.28 0.42
CA GLU A 310 28.50 -45.03 0.58
C GLU A 310 27.69 -43.83 0.09
N ILE A 311 27.06 -43.97 -1.09
CA ILE A 311 26.19 -42.95 -1.68
C ILE A 311 24.98 -42.69 -0.76
N THR A 312 24.40 -43.74 -0.21
CA THR A 312 23.22 -43.67 0.65
C THR A 312 23.56 -43.07 2.02
N LYS A 313 24.74 -43.38 2.58
CA LYS A 313 25.26 -42.74 3.81
C LYS A 313 25.49 -41.24 3.61
N LEU A 314 26.16 -40.83 2.52
CA LEU A 314 26.34 -39.41 2.18
C LEU A 314 25.01 -38.67 1.99
N LEU A 315 23.97 -39.36 1.51
CA LEU A 315 22.63 -38.80 1.35
C LEU A 315 21.83 -38.72 2.66
N ASN A 316 22.10 -39.62 3.63
CA ASN A 316 21.32 -39.78 4.86
C ASN A 316 21.98 -39.21 6.12
N GLU A 317 23.31 -39.04 6.16
CA GLU A 317 24.05 -38.57 7.34
C GLU A 317 24.23 -37.03 7.39
N ILE A 318 23.67 -36.28 6.44
CA ILE A 318 23.77 -34.80 6.35
C ILE A 318 22.40 -34.15 6.18
#